data_AF-A0A7J4EBN7-F1
#
_entry.id   AF-A0A7J4EBN7-F1
#
_cell.length_a   1.000
_cell.length_b   1.000
_cell.length_c   1.000
_cell.angle_alpha   90.00
_cell.angle_beta   90.00
_cell.angle_gamma   90.00
#
_symmetry.space_group_name_H-M   'P 1'
#
loop_
_entity.id
_entity.type
_entity.pdbx_description
1 polymer ?
#
loop_
_entity_poly.entity_id
_entity_poly.type
_entity_poly.pdbx_seq_one_letter_code
_entity_poly.pdbx_strand_id
1 'polypeptide(L)'
;MLRVLKTDKPANWGAKKDEKEWALAMEEDEFSEGFDVHLFSHVLHDWDFSDVKLLLENSYRNLNPGGRIMIHDAHINAEKNGPLSVAEYSVLLMFASEGKCYSISEMEYVPTVANRSVIIGEK
;
A
#
# COMPACT_ATOMS: atom_id res chain seq x y z
N MET A 1 -17.16 -6.29 -23.95
CA MET A 1 -16.93 -4.88 -23.54
C MET A 1 -17.31 -4.75 -22.07
N LEU A 2 -16.37 -4.35 -21.21
CA LEU A 2 -16.50 -4.46 -19.74
C LEU A 2 -17.52 -3.44 -19.18
N ARG A 3 -18.43 -3.91 -18.30
CA ARG A 3 -19.59 -3.16 -17.77
C ARG A 3 -19.21 -1.92 -16.94
N VAL A 4 -18.04 -1.95 -16.29
CA VAL A 4 -17.47 -0.87 -15.47
C VAL A 4 -17.30 0.45 -16.23
N LEU A 5 -16.99 0.38 -17.53
CA LEU A 5 -16.70 1.55 -18.37
C LEU A 5 -17.95 2.34 -18.80
N LYS A 6 -19.15 1.85 -18.48
CA LYS A 6 -20.42 2.52 -18.83
C LYS A 6 -21.11 3.17 -17.64
N THR A 7 -20.72 2.81 -16.43
CA THR A 7 -21.44 3.20 -15.20
C THR A 7 -20.61 4.10 -14.30
N ASP A 8 -19.31 4.26 -14.59
CA ASP A 8 -18.33 4.90 -13.71
C ASP A 8 -18.40 4.39 -12.26
N LYS A 9 -18.76 3.11 -12.11
CA LYS A 9 -18.92 2.44 -10.81
C LYS A 9 -18.04 1.20 -10.79
N PRO A 10 -17.24 0.99 -9.73
CA PRO A 10 -16.36 -0.18 -9.62
C PRO A 10 -17.13 -1.50 -9.74
N ALA A 11 -16.51 -2.52 -10.33
CA ALA A 11 -17.16 -3.83 -10.56
C ALA A 11 -17.39 -4.63 -9.26
N ASN A 12 -16.64 -4.32 -8.20
CA ASN A 12 -16.86 -4.61 -6.78
C ASN A 12 -15.83 -3.75 -6.01
N TRP A 13 -16.24 -2.79 -5.18
CA TRP A 13 -15.35 -1.96 -4.34
C TRP A 13 -16.21 -0.95 -3.56
N GLY A 14 -16.38 -1.10 -2.25
CA GLY A 14 -16.72 0.00 -1.33
C GLY A 14 -17.91 0.90 -1.68
N ALA A 15 -18.88 0.44 -2.49
CA ALA A 15 -19.95 1.28 -3.05
C ALA A 15 -21.33 1.02 -2.43
N LYS A 16 -21.41 0.41 -1.24
CA LYS A 16 -22.66 0.40 -0.47
C LYS A 16 -22.80 1.72 0.29
N LYS A 17 -24.04 2.21 0.42
CA LYS A 17 -24.38 3.48 1.07
C LYS A 17 -23.93 3.59 2.54
N ASP A 18 -23.58 2.47 3.15
CA ASP A 18 -23.30 2.32 4.58
C ASP A 18 -21.82 1.95 4.85
N GLU A 19 -20.95 2.02 3.84
CA GLU A 19 -19.53 1.70 3.96
C GLU A 19 -18.70 2.94 4.36
N LYS A 20 -17.67 2.72 5.16
CA LYS A 20 -16.75 3.75 5.65
C LYS A 20 -15.96 4.36 4.49
N GLU A 21 -15.41 5.56 4.70
CA GLU A 21 -14.42 6.10 3.76
C GLU A 21 -13.30 5.09 3.54
N TRP A 22 -12.85 4.96 2.29
CA TRP A 22 -12.00 3.86 1.83
C TRP A 22 -10.76 3.64 2.71
N ALA A 23 -10.14 4.72 3.19
CA ALA A 23 -8.99 4.67 4.08
C ALA A 23 -9.33 3.99 5.41
N LEU A 24 -10.47 4.36 6.01
CA LEU A 24 -10.96 3.77 7.26
C LEU A 24 -11.38 2.31 7.10
N ALA A 25 -11.84 1.90 5.92
CA ALA A 25 -12.16 0.50 5.65
C ALA A 25 -10.91 -0.37 5.56
N MET A 26 -9.80 0.15 5.00
CA MET A 26 -8.52 -0.56 4.87
C MET A 26 -7.85 -0.87 6.22
N GLU A 27 -8.25 -0.17 7.28
CA GLU A 27 -7.78 -0.43 8.64
C GLU A 27 -8.47 -1.63 9.31
N GLU A 28 -9.59 -2.12 8.78
CA GLU A 28 -10.33 -3.25 9.35
C GLU A 28 -9.93 -4.59 8.73
N ASP A 29 -9.93 -5.65 9.56
CA ASP A 29 -9.49 -6.98 9.12
C ASP A 29 -10.34 -7.53 7.96
N GLU A 30 -11.67 -7.42 8.07
CA GLU A 30 -12.64 -7.91 7.09
C GLU A 30 -12.39 -7.40 5.66
N PHE A 31 -11.79 -6.21 5.51
CA PHE A 31 -11.50 -5.61 4.21
C PHE A 31 -10.44 -6.40 3.41
N SER A 32 -9.56 -7.11 4.12
CA SER A 32 -8.38 -7.76 3.56
C SER A 32 -8.43 -9.29 3.62
N GLU A 33 -9.59 -9.88 3.93
CA GLU A 33 -9.73 -11.34 4.05
C GLU A 33 -10.00 -12.05 2.70
N GLY A 34 -9.51 -13.28 2.58
CA GLY A 34 -9.87 -14.20 1.50
C GLY A 34 -9.09 -14.04 0.20
N PHE A 35 -8.06 -13.19 0.18
CA PHE A 35 -7.22 -12.97 -1.00
C PHE A 35 -5.86 -13.67 -0.90
N ASP A 36 -5.30 -14.02 -2.06
CA ASP A 36 -3.96 -14.60 -2.19
C ASP A 36 -2.89 -13.54 -2.45
N VAL A 37 -3.28 -12.33 -2.88
CA VAL A 37 -2.37 -11.21 -3.15
C VAL A 37 -2.99 -9.90 -2.67
N HIS A 38 -2.24 -9.15 -1.87
CA HIS A 38 -2.53 -7.75 -1.57
C HIS A 38 -1.51 -6.85 -2.25
N LEU A 39 -1.97 -5.93 -3.10
CA LEU A 39 -1.13 -4.97 -3.81
C LEU A 39 -1.35 -3.56 -3.26
N PHE A 40 -0.29 -2.94 -2.75
CA PHE A 40 -0.24 -1.53 -2.42
C PHE A 40 0.58 -0.80 -3.49
N SER A 41 -0.09 -0.13 -4.44
CA SER A 41 0.58 0.58 -5.53
C SER A 41 0.37 2.08 -5.39
N HIS A 42 1.40 2.83 -5.00
CA HIS A 42 1.30 4.26 -4.68
C HIS A 42 0.19 4.54 -3.67
N VAL A 43 0.25 3.81 -2.55
CA VAL A 43 -0.71 3.92 -1.43
C VAL A 43 0.03 4.26 -0.15
N LEU A 44 1.06 3.47 0.18
CA LEU A 44 1.72 3.58 1.48
C LEU A 44 2.43 4.93 1.68
N HIS A 45 2.86 5.57 0.60
CA HIS A 45 3.55 6.86 0.66
C HIS A 45 2.68 8.06 1.05
N ASP A 46 1.35 7.89 1.15
CA ASP A 46 0.41 8.96 1.55
C ASP A 46 0.26 9.06 3.07
N TRP A 47 0.65 7.99 3.77
CA TRP A 47 0.36 7.78 5.19
C TRP A 47 1.62 7.89 6.04
N ASP A 48 1.43 8.22 7.30
CA ASP A 48 2.50 8.21 8.28
C ASP A 48 3.01 6.77 8.55
N PHE A 49 4.11 6.69 9.28
CA PHE A 49 4.78 5.41 9.48
C PHE A 49 3.95 4.42 10.35
N SER A 50 3.15 4.91 11.29
CA SER A 50 2.26 4.08 12.13
C SER A 50 1.18 3.42 11.29
N ASP A 51 0.56 4.18 10.40
CA ASP A 51 -0.54 3.72 9.55
C ASP A 51 -0.05 2.72 8.51
N VAL A 52 1.10 2.99 7.88
CA VAL A 52 1.76 2.02 6.97
C VAL A 52 1.98 0.69 7.68
N LYS A 53 2.46 0.71 8.93
CA LYS A 53 2.68 -0.49 9.71
C LYS A 53 1.37 -1.23 9.99
N LEU A 54 0.33 -0.52 10.42
CA LEU A 54 -0.99 -1.10 10.68
C LEU A 54 -1.56 -1.78 9.43
N LEU A 55 -1.52 -1.10 8.28
CA LEU A 55 -2.00 -1.63 7.00
C LEU A 55 -1.25 -2.90 6.58
N LEU A 56 0.07 -2.92 6.74
CA LEU A 56 0.89 -4.10 6.41
C LEU A 56 0.63 -5.27 7.38
N GLU A 57 0.48 -5.00 8.67
CA GLU A 57 0.18 -6.02 9.68
C GLU A 57 -1.19 -6.66 9.45
N ASN A 58 -2.23 -5.86 9.19
CA ASN A 58 -3.57 -6.36 8.87
C ASN A 58 -3.56 -7.16 7.57
N SER A 59 -2.91 -6.61 6.52
CA SER A 59 -2.74 -7.30 5.24
C SER A 59 -2.09 -8.69 5.40
N TYR A 60 -1.02 -8.78 6.19
CA TYR A 60 -0.35 -10.05 6.47
C TYR A 60 -1.24 -11.02 7.25
N ARG A 61 -1.97 -10.52 8.26
CA ARG A 61 -2.88 -11.32 9.08
C ARG A 61 -3.99 -11.97 8.26
N ASN A 62 -4.52 -11.26 7.27
CA ASN A 62 -5.73 -11.67 6.54
C ASN A 62 -5.48 -12.34 5.18
N LEU A 63 -4.23 -12.31 4.67
CA LEU A 63 -3.85 -13.13 3.53
C LEU A 63 -4.12 -14.63 3.77
N ASN A 64 -4.55 -15.32 2.73
CA ASN A 64 -4.58 -16.78 2.72
C ASN A 64 -3.16 -17.34 2.99
N PRO A 65 -3.02 -18.52 3.62
CA PRO A 65 -1.72 -19.19 3.74
C PRO A 65 -1.02 -19.34 2.39
N GLY A 66 0.27 -18.97 2.29
CA GLY A 66 1.01 -18.92 1.03
C GLY A 66 0.69 -17.71 0.14
N GLY A 67 -0.13 -16.78 0.61
CA GLY A 67 -0.41 -15.50 -0.05
C GLY A 67 0.77 -14.53 -0.02
N ARG A 68 0.68 -13.46 -0.82
CA ARG A 68 1.75 -12.46 -0.97
C ARG A 68 1.30 -11.02 -0.76
N ILE A 69 2.15 -10.23 -0.12
CA ILE A 69 2.03 -8.76 -0.14
C ILE A 69 2.96 -8.23 -1.22
N MET A 70 2.46 -7.34 -2.08
CA MET A 70 3.23 -6.62 -3.08
C MET A 70 3.13 -5.13 -2.84
N ILE A 71 4.28 -4.47 -2.64
CA ILE A 71 4.34 -3.01 -2.52
C ILE A 71 4.97 -2.46 -3.79
N HIS A 72 4.26 -1.61 -4.51
CA HIS A 72 4.75 -0.90 -5.70
C HIS A 72 4.83 0.59 -5.43
N ASP A 73 6.05 1.11 -5.23
CA ASP A 73 6.25 2.52 -4.90
C ASP A 73 7.62 3.08 -5.32
N ALA A 74 7.78 4.40 -5.19
CA ALA A 74 9.06 5.09 -5.28
C ALA A 74 9.80 5.01 -3.95
N HIS A 75 10.96 4.35 -3.93
CA HIS A 75 11.75 4.16 -2.72
C HIS A 75 12.97 5.07 -2.67
N ILE A 76 13.10 5.81 -1.57
CA ILE A 76 14.31 6.60 -1.28
C ILE A 76 15.41 5.67 -0.77
N ASN A 77 16.68 6.03 -0.96
CA ASN A 77 17.81 5.29 -0.41
C ASN A 77 17.85 5.38 1.12
N ALA A 78 18.62 4.49 1.75
CA ALA A 78 18.76 4.44 3.21
C ALA A 78 19.30 5.75 3.79
N GLU A 79 20.17 6.45 3.07
CA GLU A 79 20.75 7.74 3.45
C GLU A 79 19.77 8.91 3.29
N LYS A 80 18.57 8.67 2.74
CA LYS A 80 17.50 9.66 2.52
C LYS A 80 17.94 10.89 1.73
N ASN A 81 18.89 10.70 0.81
CA ASN A 81 19.46 11.76 -0.01
C ASN A 81 19.37 11.48 -1.52
N GLY A 82 18.75 10.37 -1.92
CA GLY A 82 18.50 10.10 -3.33
C GLY A 82 17.74 8.81 -3.60
N PRO A 83 17.43 8.51 -4.88
CA PRO A 83 17.69 9.33 -6.07
C PRO A 83 17.04 10.72 -5.99
N LEU A 84 17.66 11.74 -6.60
CA LEU A 84 17.19 13.14 -6.48
C LEU A 84 15.70 13.29 -6.81
N SER A 85 15.24 12.67 -7.89
CA SER A 85 13.82 12.71 -8.30
C SER A 85 12.87 12.12 -7.26
N VAL A 86 13.31 11.08 -6.53
CA VAL A 86 12.52 10.47 -5.45
C VAL A 86 12.55 11.34 -4.19
N ALA A 87 13.67 12.00 -3.90
CA ALA A 87 13.76 12.95 -2.80
C ALA A 87 12.85 14.18 -3.05
N GLU A 88 12.87 14.74 -4.27
CA GLU A 88 11.97 15.83 -4.68
C GLU A 88 10.50 15.40 -4.59
N TYR A 89 10.18 14.20 -5.07
CA TYR A 89 8.83 13.65 -4.94
C TYR A 89 8.42 13.44 -3.49
N SER A 90 9.34 12.96 -2.64
CA SER A 90 9.09 12.81 -1.21
C SER A 90 8.79 14.15 -0.52
N VAL A 91 9.45 15.23 -0.92
CA VAL A 91 9.15 16.59 -0.41
C VAL A 91 7.75 17.03 -0.84
N LEU A 92 7.36 16.75 -2.08
CA LEU A 92 6.00 17.00 -2.54
C LEU A 92 4.96 16.22 -1.72
N LEU A 93 5.20 14.93 -1.46
CA LEU A 93 4.30 14.10 -0.65
C LEU A 93 4.18 14.61 0.79
N MET A 94 5.29 15.00 1.43
CA MET A 94 5.26 15.59 2.78
C MET A 94 4.53 16.94 2.83
N PHE A 95 4.33 17.60 1.69
CA PHE A 95 3.51 18.80 1.60
C PHE A 95 2.02 18.48 1.35
N ALA A 96 1.73 17.42 0.59
CA ALA A 96 0.38 17.11 0.09
C ALA A 96 -0.35 15.99 0.87
N SER A 97 0.36 15.28 1.74
CA SER A 97 -0.11 14.08 2.46
C SER A 97 0.54 14.00 3.85
N GLU A 98 0.22 12.95 4.59
CA GLU A 98 0.83 12.65 5.90
C GLU A 98 2.13 11.85 5.76
N GLY A 99 2.40 11.33 4.56
CA GLY A 99 3.49 10.41 4.27
C GLY A 99 4.68 11.01 3.52
N LYS A 100 5.48 10.09 2.97
CA LYS A 100 6.75 10.33 2.27
C LYS A 100 7.15 9.10 1.44
N CYS A 101 8.17 9.25 0.59
CA CYS A 101 8.81 8.07 0.00
C CYS A 101 9.61 7.33 1.07
N TYR A 102 9.28 6.07 1.32
CA TYR A 102 9.95 5.23 2.31
C TYR A 102 11.09 4.44 1.68
N SER A 103 12.17 4.22 2.42
CA SER A 103 13.24 3.32 1.98
C SER A 103 12.81 1.86 2.08
N ILE A 104 13.47 0.97 1.35
CA ILE A 104 13.20 -0.47 1.43
C ILE A 104 13.40 -0.98 2.87
N SER A 105 14.44 -0.53 3.56
CA SER A 105 14.68 -0.89 4.96
C SER A 105 13.61 -0.36 5.93
N GLU A 106 12.94 0.75 5.59
CA GLU A 106 11.76 1.23 6.34
C GLU A 106 10.52 0.37 6.07
N MET A 107 10.57 -0.62 5.17
CA MET A 107 9.44 -1.47 4.77
C MET A 107 9.66 -2.97 5.07
N GLU A 108 10.81 -3.36 5.60
CA GLU A 108 11.19 -4.75 5.93
C GLU A 108 10.50 -5.28 7.22
N TYR A 109 9.17 -5.13 7.34
CA TYR A 109 8.39 -5.65 8.48
C TYR A 109 7.92 -7.10 8.30
N VAL A 110 8.00 -7.61 7.07
CA VAL A 110 7.65 -8.97 6.67
C VAL A 110 8.88 -9.58 5.97
N PRO A 111 9.08 -10.92 5.99
CA PRO A 111 10.17 -11.55 5.25
C PRO A 111 9.97 -11.24 3.76
N THR A 112 10.77 -10.33 3.23
CA THR A 112 10.53 -9.77 1.90
C THR A 112 11.71 -10.02 0.98
N VAL A 113 11.41 -10.32 -0.28
CA VAL A 113 12.37 -10.27 -1.39
C VAL A 113 12.11 -8.94 -2.10
N ALA A 114 12.98 -7.96 -1.89
CA ALA A 114 12.84 -6.63 -2.48
C ALA A 114 13.64 -6.48 -3.78
N ASN A 115 13.03 -5.92 -4.82
CA ASN A 115 13.72 -5.45 -6.02
C ASN A 115 13.19 -4.06 -6.38
N ARG A 116 14.00 -3.00 -6.15
CA ARG A 116 13.91 -1.56 -6.50
C ARG A 116 12.55 -0.82 -6.47
N SER A 117 11.47 -1.43 -6.94
CA SER A 117 10.11 -0.88 -7.00
C SER A 117 9.05 -1.89 -6.53
N VAL A 118 9.42 -3.14 -6.22
CA VAL A 118 8.51 -4.17 -5.71
C VAL A 118 9.10 -4.85 -4.49
N ILE A 119 8.36 -4.84 -3.39
CA ILE A 119 8.65 -5.63 -2.19
C ILE A 119 7.64 -6.76 -2.12
N ILE A 120 8.11 -8.01 -2.11
CA ILE A 120 7.26 -9.21 -2.03
C ILE A 120 7.46 -9.89 -0.69
N GLY A 121 6.42 -9.96 0.15
CA GLY A 121 6.39 -10.77 1.37
C GLY A 121 5.56 -12.04 1.18
N GLU A 122 5.99 -13.16 1.78
CA GLU A 122 5.22 -14.42 1.82
C GLU A 122 4.74 -14.70 3.25
N LYS A 123 3.53 -15.27 3.38
CA LYS A 123 2.96 -15.74 4.65
C LYS A 123 3.13 -17.24 4.84
#